data_AF-A0A2S7ST24-F1
#
_entry.id   AF-A0A2S7ST24-F1
#
_cell.length_a   1.000
_cell.length_b   1.000
_cell.length_c   1.000
_cell.angle_alpha   90.00
_cell.angle_beta   90.00
_cell.angle_gamma   90.00
#
_symmetry.space_group_name_H-M   'P 1'
#
loop_
_entity.id
_entity.type
_entity.pdbx_description
1 polymer ?
#
loop_
_entity_poly.entity_id
_entity_poly.type
_entity_poly.pdbx_seq_one_letter_code
_entity_poly.pdbx_strand_id
1 'polypeptide(L)'
;MEDGFSIDIEYNGEVLSFDVRLATTGYTHNFMVIINSIEVTYEPDEERNYRAIVNAETAHSLKDKDKMLIGLVGAKLDELKYL
;
A
#
# COMPACT_ATOMS: atom_id res chain seq x y z
N MET A 1 -18.75 7.52 -3.86
CA MET A 1 -18.70 6.10 -3.47
C MET A 1 -17.27 5.90 -3.03
N GLU A 2 -17.06 5.46 -1.79
CA GLU A 2 -15.72 5.17 -1.28
C GLU A 2 -15.35 3.78 -1.81
N ASP A 3 -14.84 3.74 -3.04
CA ASP A 3 -14.33 2.51 -3.63
C ASP A 3 -13.10 2.08 -2.85
N GLY A 4 -13.19 0.96 -2.15
CA GLY A 4 -12.15 0.40 -1.32
C GLY A 4 -12.40 -1.08 -1.09
N PHE A 5 -11.34 -1.79 -0.73
CA PHE A 5 -11.36 -3.22 -0.46
C PHE A 5 -10.31 -3.54 0.60
N SER A 6 -10.43 -4.71 1.22
CA SER A 6 -9.42 -5.17 2.17
C SER A 6 -8.51 -6.20 1.51
N ILE A 7 -7.23 -6.20 1.87
CA ILE A 7 -6.27 -7.23 1.47
C ILE A 7 -5.71 -7.93 2.71
N ASP A 8 -5.44 -9.22 2.55
CA ASP A 8 -4.81 -10.03 3.59
C ASP A 8 -3.35 -10.30 3.22
N ILE A 9 -2.46 -10.06 4.18
CA ILE A 9 -1.02 -10.26 4.07
C ILE A 9 -0.57 -11.26 5.14
N GLU A 10 0.03 -12.36 4.71
CA GLU A 10 0.70 -13.27 5.62
C GLU A 10 2.06 -12.69 6.03
N TYR A 11 2.27 -12.53 7.34
CA TYR A 11 3.51 -12.05 7.92
C TYR A 11 3.82 -12.79 9.21
N ASN A 12 4.98 -13.45 9.25
CA ASN A 12 5.47 -14.18 10.43
C ASN A 12 4.48 -15.23 10.98
N GLY A 13 3.74 -15.89 10.08
CA GLY A 13 2.74 -16.92 10.45
C GLY A 13 1.40 -16.36 10.91
N GLU A 14 1.21 -15.04 10.85
CA GLU A 14 -0.06 -14.37 11.14
C GLU A 14 -0.62 -13.74 9.85
N VAL A 15 -1.94 -13.70 9.73
CA VAL A 15 -2.61 -12.97 8.65
C VAL A 15 -3.01 -11.60 9.16
N LEU A 16 -2.50 -10.56 8.49
CA LEU A 16 -2.80 -9.16 8.77
C LEU A 16 -3.68 -8.60 7.65
N SER A 17 -4.84 -8.06 8.01
CA SER A 17 -5.76 -7.43 7.06
C SER A 17 -5.53 -5.92 7.01
N PHE A 18 -5.51 -5.36 5.80
CA PHE A 18 -5.33 -3.94 5.55
C PHE A 18 -6.45 -3.40 4.69
N ASP A 19 -7.06 -2.28 5.11
CA ASP A 19 -8.03 -1.55 4.30
C ASP A 19 -7.31 -0.70 3.26
N VAL A 20 -7.69 -0.93 2.01
CA VAL A 20 -7.21 -0.22 0.83
C VAL A 20 -8.31 0.71 0.34
N ARG A 21 -7.99 1.99 0.22
CA ARG A 21 -8.87 2.99 -0.39
C ARG A 21 -8.36 3.32 -1.78
N LEU A 22 -9.25 3.29 -2.77
CA LEU A 22 -8.94 3.77 -4.10
C LEU A 22 -9.07 5.30 -4.11
N ALA A 23 -7.95 5.97 -4.38
CA ALA A 23 -7.92 7.42 -4.56
C ALA A 23 -7.61 7.72 -6.02
N THR A 24 -8.47 8.49 -6.69
CA THR A 24 -8.22 8.93 -8.06
C THR A 24 -7.72 10.38 -8.03
N THR A 25 -6.48 10.60 -8.46
CA THR A 25 -5.93 11.96 -8.61
C THR A 25 -5.71 12.22 -10.09
N GLY A 26 -6.62 12.98 -10.71
CA GLY A 26 -6.61 13.17 -12.16
C GLY A 26 -6.97 11.87 -12.90
N TYR A 27 -6.08 11.39 -13.76
CA TYR A 27 -6.23 10.12 -14.50
C TYR A 27 -5.48 8.95 -13.85
N THR A 28 -4.79 9.18 -12.72
CA THR A 28 -3.99 8.16 -12.05
C THR A 28 -4.79 7.53 -10.92
N HIS A 29 -4.84 6.20 -10.94
CA HIS A 29 -5.38 5.39 -9.84
C HIS A 29 -4.29 5.17 -8.80
N ASN A 30 -4.55 5.65 -7.58
CA ASN A 30 -3.68 5.44 -6.44
C ASN A 30 -4.40 4.55 -5.42
N PHE A 31 -3.63 3.80 -4.65
CA PHE A 31 -4.13 3.08 -3.49
C PHE A 31 -3.60 3.71 -2.22
N MET A 32 -4.46 4.01 -1.27
CA MET A 32 -4.08 4.50 0.04
C MET A 32 -4.32 3.41 1.08
N VAL A 33 -3.29 3.11 1.87
CA VAL A 33 -3.33 2.07 2.90
C VAL A 33 -2.75 2.62 4.19
N ILE A 34 -3.38 2.32 5.32
CA ILE A 34 -2.83 2.64 6.65
C ILE A 34 -2.12 1.40 7.20
N ILE A 35 -0.80 1.47 7.31
CA ILE A 35 0.04 0.37 7.83
C ILE A 35 0.65 0.82 9.16
N ASN A 36 0.29 0.21 10.29
CA ASN A 36 0.78 0.60 11.63
C ASN A 36 0.65 2.11 11.92
N SER A 37 -0.49 2.72 11.57
CA SER A 37 -0.73 4.18 11.65
C SER A 37 0.12 5.06 10.73
N ILE A 38 0.81 4.46 9.75
CA ILE A 38 1.51 5.15 8.68
C ILE A 38 0.61 5.16 7.46
N GLU A 39 0.31 6.35 6.95
CA GLU A 39 -0.36 6.50 5.66
C GLU A 39 0.64 6.25 4.53
N VAL A 40 0.31 5.31 3.67
CA VAL A 40 1.13 4.91 2.52
C VAL A 40 0.28 5.05 1.27
N THR A 41 0.78 5.82 0.31
CA THR A 41 0.15 5.94 -1.01
C THR A 41 0.93 5.12 -2.02
N TYR A 42 0.25 4.24 -2.74
CA TYR A 42 0.82 3.47 -3.83
C TYR A 42 0.36 4.07 -5.15
N GLU A 43 1.32 4.48 -5.99
CA GLU A 43 1.07 5.03 -7.32
C GLU A 43 1.79 4.17 -8.37
N PRO A 44 1.25 4.05 -9.60
CA PRO A 44 1.93 3.36 -10.67
C PRO A 44 3.18 4.15 -11.11
N ASP A 45 4.30 3.46 -11.24
CA ASP A 45 5.52 4.00 -11.86
C ASP A 45 5.50 3.86 -13.39
N GLU A 46 6.60 4.23 -14.04
CA GLU A 46 6.77 4.21 -15.50
C GLU A 46 6.62 2.81 -16.12
N GLU A 47 6.91 1.75 -15.35
CA GLU A 47 6.76 0.34 -15.73
C GLU A 47 5.41 -0.25 -15.30
N ARG A 48 4.51 0.57 -14.73
CA ARG A 48 3.21 0.17 -14.16
C ARG A 48 3.31 -0.81 -12.99
N ASN A 49 4.40 -0.73 -12.23
CA ASN A 49 4.48 -1.33 -10.91
C ASN A 49 4.06 -0.29 -9.87
N TYR A 50 3.52 -0.72 -8.73
CA TYR A 50 3.16 0.22 -7.67
C TYR A 50 4.36 0.57 -6.80
N ARG A 51 4.70 1.86 -6.72
CA ARG A 51 5.69 2.39 -5.79
C ARG A 51 5.02 2.95 -4.54
N ALA A 52 5.58 2.66 -3.37
CA ALA A 52 5.10 3.19 -2.10
C ALA A 52 5.67 4.60 -1.84
N ILE A 53 4.79 5.53 -1.52
CA ILE A 53 5.09 6.90 -1.13
C ILE A 53 4.67 7.08 0.33
N VAL A 54 5.61 7.54 1.15
CA VAL A 54 5.43 7.88 2.56
C VAL A 54 5.89 9.31 2.78
N ASN A 55 5.26 10.02 3.71
CA ASN A 55 5.69 11.36 4.07
C ASN A 55 7.13 11.33 4.64
N ALA A 56 7.95 12.33 4.30
CA ALA A 56 9.35 12.41 4.71
C ALA A 56 9.53 12.40 6.24
N GLU A 57 8.64 13.03 7.01
CA GLU A 57 8.68 13.03 8.48
C GLU A 57 8.49 11.62 9.03
N THR A 58 7.56 10.86 8.45
CA THR A 58 7.29 9.47 8.85
C THR A 58 8.39 8.53 8.38
N ALA A 59 8.98 8.76 7.21
CA ALA A 59 10.01 7.92 6.63
C ALA A 59 11.22 7.71 7.56
N HIS A 60 11.61 8.75 8.31
CA HIS A 60 12.70 8.69 9.28
C HIS A 60 12.40 7.81 10.51
N SER A 61 11.11 7.58 10.80
CA SER A 61 10.64 6.82 11.95
C SER A 61 10.22 5.39 11.61
N LEU A 62 10.30 5.00 10.34
CA LEU A 62 9.93 3.65 9.88
C LEU A 62 10.88 2.60 10.45
N LYS A 63 10.30 1.63 11.17
CA LYS A 63 11.00 0.43 11.63
C LYS A 63 11.12 -0.57 10.48
N ASP A 64 12.01 -1.54 10.60
CA ASP A 64 12.20 -2.58 9.58
C ASP A 64 10.92 -3.37 9.29
N LYS A 65 10.11 -3.63 10.33
CA LYS A 65 8.79 -4.26 10.17
C LYS A 65 7.88 -3.43 9.27
N ASP A 66 7.85 -2.10 9.44
CA ASP A 66 6.98 -1.22 8.66
C ASP A 66 7.39 -1.26 7.18
N LYS A 67 8.69 -1.16 6.91
CA LYS A 67 9.25 -1.25 5.55
C LYS A 67 8.90 -2.58 4.88
N MET A 68 8.99 -3.68 5.64
CA MET A 68 8.65 -5.01 5.15
C MET A 68 7.16 -5.13 4.79
N LEU A 69 6.27 -4.67 5.69
CA LEU A 69 4.83 -4.67 5.43
C LEU A 69 4.46 -3.78 4.25
N ILE A 70 5.08 -2.61 4.13
CA ILE A 70 4.90 -1.70 2.98
C ILE A 70 5.23 -2.42 1.67
N GLY A 71 6.34 -3.17 1.63
CA GLY A 71 6.74 -3.95 0.46
C GLY A 71 5.75 -5.08 0.13
N LEU A 72 5.31 -5.84 1.14
CA LEU A 72 4.35 -6.94 0.96
C LEU A 72 2.99 -6.45 0.46
N VAL A 73 2.48 -5.34 1.00
CA VAL A 73 1.25 -4.70 0.54
C VAL A 73 1.39 -4.25 -0.91
N GLY A 74 2.50 -3.61 -1.27
CA GLY A 74 2.75 -3.18 -2.66
C GLY A 74 2.77 -4.35 -3.64
N ALA A 75 3.46 -5.45 -3.28
CA ALA A 75 3.46 -6.67 -4.08
C ALA A 75 2.06 -7.26 -4.23
N LYS A 76 1.24 -7.25 -3.16
CA LYS A 76 -0.12 -7.76 -3.22
C LYS A 76 -1.02 -6.93 -4.13
N LEU A 77 -0.91 -5.60 -4.07
CA LEU A 77 -1.62 -4.69 -4.97
C LEU A 77 -1.22 -4.92 -6.43
N ASP A 78 0.04 -5.26 -6.68
CA ASP A 78 0.53 -5.61 -8.01
C ASP A 78 -0.12 -6.89 -8.57
N GLU A 79 -0.34 -7.92 -7.74
CA GLU A 79 -1.07 -9.12 -8.14
C GLU A 79 -2.53 -8.82 -8.51
N LEU A 80 -3.17 -7.91 -7.77
CA LEU A 80 -4.58 -7.56 -7.94
C LEU A 80 -4.82 -6.65 -9.16
N LYS A 81 -3.76 -6.07 -9.77
CA LYS A 81 -3.90 -5.15 -10.92
C LYS A 81 -4.42 -5.81 -12.20
N TYR A 82 -4.44 -7.15 -12.24
CA TYR A 82 -4.85 -7.95 -13.40
C TYR A 82 -6.15 -8.73 -13.19
N LEU A 83 -6.82 -8.54 -12.05
CA LEU A 83 -8.13 -9.13 -11.75
C LEU A 83 -9.26 -8.21 -12.22
#